data_AF-A0A8X6R7R0-F1
#
_entry.id   AF-A0A8X6R7R0-F1
#
_cell.length_a   1.000
_cell.length_b   1.000
_cell.length_c   1.000
_cell.angle_alpha   90.00
_cell.angle_beta   90.00
_cell.angle_gamma   90.00
#
_symmetry.space_group_name_H-M   'P 1'
#
loop_
_entity.id
_entity.type
_entity.pdbx_description
1 polymer ?
#
loop_
_entity_poly.entity_id
_entity_poly.type
_entity_poly.pdbx_seq_one_letter_code
_entity_poly.pdbx_strand_id
1 'polypeptide(L)'
;MQDNTWLYNEYKNIVKDQIKENIVEECSSHFETNSYYMPHSAVVRKDKETTKVRIFFYASSKGRDCISLNEGLYAGPPLNPRIIDVILRFREYEHAFCRGIQGAFLTIGIAEKDRDYLRFFWLPNDGDAKSYKIMRMNRIPFWVP
;
A
#
# COMPACT_ATOMS: atom_id res chain seq x y z
N MET A 1 -26.84 9.35 2.10
CA MET A 1 -25.46 9.12 1.62
C MET A 1 -24.68 10.44 1.67
N GLN A 2 -24.68 11.16 2.80
CA GLN A 2 -24.15 12.53 2.88
C GLN A 2 -23.06 12.72 3.97
N ASP A 3 -22.61 11.65 4.63
CA ASP A 3 -21.89 11.77 5.90
C ASP A 3 -20.38 11.53 5.87
N ASN A 4 -19.70 11.52 4.71
CA ASN A 4 -18.24 11.34 4.69
C ASN A 4 -17.49 12.12 3.59
N THR A 5 -18.01 13.29 3.19
CA THR A 5 -17.34 14.18 2.23
C THR A 5 -15.90 14.53 2.67
N TRP A 6 -15.68 14.71 3.97
CA TRP A 6 -14.35 14.98 4.52
C TRP A 6 -13.39 13.80 4.31
N LEU A 7 -13.85 12.56 4.52
CA LEU A 7 -13.04 11.35 4.39
C LEU A 7 -12.67 11.10 2.93
N TYR A 8 -13.61 11.34 2.02
CA TYR A 8 -13.37 11.26 0.59
C TYR A 8 -12.34 12.31 0.13
N ASN A 9 -12.47 13.56 0.58
CA ASN A 9 -11.50 14.62 0.29
C ASN A 9 -10.11 14.27 0.82
N GLU A 10 -10.02 13.74 2.03
CA GLU A 10 -8.74 13.31 2.61
C GLU A 10 -8.13 12.14 1.84
N TYR A 11 -8.94 11.14 1.49
CA TYR A 11 -8.52 10.02 0.66
C TYR A 11 -7.99 10.51 -0.70
N LYS A 12 -8.71 11.45 -1.34
CA LYS A 12 -8.31 12.06 -2.61
C LYS A 12 -6.99 12.82 -2.50
N ASN A 13 -6.77 13.53 -1.40
CA ASN A 13 -5.50 14.21 -1.13
C ASN A 13 -4.35 13.20 -0.99
N ILE A 14 -4.56 12.11 -0.25
CA ILE A 14 -3.55 11.05 -0.09
C ILE A 14 -3.16 10.44 -1.45
N VAL A 15 -4.14 10.12 -2.31
CA VAL A 15 -3.83 9.58 -3.66
C VAL A 15 -3.07 10.62 -4.49
N LYS A 16 -3.45 11.90 -4.42
CA LYS A 16 -2.76 12.98 -5.14
C LYS A 16 -1.30 13.13 -4.70
N ASP A 17 -1.05 13.07 -3.40
CA ASP A 17 0.30 13.15 -2.83
C ASP A 17 1.13 11.92 -3.23
N GLN A 18 0.54 10.72 -3.19
CA GLN A 18 1.20 9.49 -3.65
C GLN A 18 1.58 9.51 -5.13
N ILE A 19 0.75 10.12 -5.99
CA ILE A 19 1.08 10.33 -7.40
C ILE A 19 2.26 11.29 -7.53
N LYS A 20 2.25 12.41 -6.78
CA LYS A 20 3.34 13.40 -6.79
C LYS A 20 4.67 12.81 -6.34
N GLU A 21 4.64 11.93 -5.34
CA GLU A 21 5.82 11.24 -4.80
C GLU A 21 6.25 10.01 -5.63
N ASN A 22 5.59 9.73 -6.75
CA ASN A 22 5.86 8.57 -7.60
C ASN A 22 5.73 7.23 -6.85
N ILE A 23 4.83 7.18 -5.87
CA ILE A 23 4.43 5.96 -5.16
C ILE A 23 3.39 5.20 -5.98
N VAL A 24 2.52 5.93 -6.66
CA VAL A 24 1.43 5.42 -7.50
C VAL A 24 1.52 6.06 -8.88
N GLU A 25 1.26 5.29 -9.93
CA GLU A 25 1.14 5.78 -11.30
C GLU A 25 -0.14 5.30 -11.98
N GLU A 26 -0.62 6.04 -12.97
CA GLU A 26 -1.76 5.64 -13.79
C GLU A 26 -1.32 4.56 -14.79
N CYS A 27 -2.08 3.48 -14.87
CA CYS A 27 -1.79 2.38 -15.77
C CYS A 27 -2.41 2.65 -17.16
N SER A 28 -1.59 2.58 -18.20
CA SER A 28 -2.01 2.83 -19.59
C SER A 28 -2.79 1.66 -20.21
N SER A 29 -2.58 0.42 -19.76
CA SER A 29 -3.24 -0.77 -20.29
C SER A 29 -4.49 -1.10 -19.47
N HIS A 30 -5.64 -1.08 -20.13
CA HIS A 30 -6.87 -1.59 -19.56
C HIS A 30 -6.92 -3.09 -19.87
N PHE A 31 -6.74 -3.90 -18.82
CA PHE A 31 -6.88 -5.36 -18.85
C PHE A 31 -5.72 -6.14 -19.49
N GLU A 32 -4.78 -6.55 -18.66
CA GLU A 32 -3.78 -7.56 -19.00
C GLU A 32 -4.11 -8.87 -18.28
N THR A 33 -3.81 -9.98 -18.94
CA THR A 33 -4.12 -11.34 -18.47
C THR A 33 -3.40 -11.69 -17.15
N ASN A 34 -2.28 -11.03 -16.86
CA ASN A 34 -1.46 -11.26 -15.66
C ASN A 34 -1.52 -10.05 -14.73
N SER A 35 -2.72 -9.69 -14.27
CA SER A 35 -2.91 -8.56 -13.37
C SER A 35 -3.75 -8.93 -12.14
N TYR A 36 -3.52 -8.23 -11.03
CA TYR A 36 -4.30 -8.37 -9.81
C TYR A 36 -4.76 -6.99 -9.32
N TYR A 37 -6.05 -6.88 -9.02
CA TYR A 37 -6.69 -5.65 -8.56
C TYR A 37 -6.95 -5.76 -7.06
N MET A 38 -6.16 -5.03 -6.27
CA MET A 38 -6.31 -4.95 -4.83
C MET A 38 -7.58 -4.15 -4.51
N PRO A 39 -8.54 -4.73 -3.78
CA PRO A 39 -9.56 -3.93 -3.11
C PRO A 39 -8.89 -2.99 -2.12
N HIS A 40 -9.49 -1.83 -1.89
CA HIS A 40 -8.97 -0.88 -0.92
C HIS A 40 -10.09 -0.15 -0.19
N SER A 41 -9.75 0.37 0.98
CA SER A 41 -10.66 1.16 1.80
C SER A 41 -9.91 2.24 2.60
N ALA A 42 -10.63 3.28 2.99
CA ALA A 42 -10.14 4.28 3.91
C ALA A 42 -10.27 3.76 5.36
N VAL A 43 -9.16 3.73 6.10
CA VAL A 43 -9.17 3.39 7.53
C VAL A 43 -8.85 4.64 8.34
N VAL A 44 -9.78 4.99 9.25
CA VAL A 44 -9.64 6.15 10.15
C VAL A 44 -9.04 5.71 11.48
N ARG A 45 -7.84 6.20 11.78
CA ARG A 45 -7.13 6.02 13.05
C ARG A 45 -7.43 7.18 13.99
N LYS A 46 -8.41 6.99 14.87
CA LYS A 46 -8.80 7.97 15.89
C LYS A 46 -7.71 8.21 16.95
N ASP A 47 -6.76 7.27 17.06
CA ASP A 47 -5.64 7.27 18.02
C ASP A 47 -4.41 8.07 17.54
N LYS A 48 -4.42 8.61 16.32
CA LYS A 48 -3.27 9.30 15.72
C LYS A 48 -3.61 10.75 15.37
N GLU A 49 -2.69 11.66 15.65
CA GLU A 49 -2.86 13.09 15.35
C GLU A 49 -2.47 13.43 13.90
N THR A 50 -1.35 12.89 13.40
CA THR A 50 -0.72 13.29 12.14
C THR A 50 -1.01 12.38 10.93
N THR A 51 -1.66 11.22 11.13
CA THR A 51 -2.04 10.32 10.03
C THR A 51 -3.39 9.66 10.32
N LYS A 52 -4.43 10.49 10.40
CA LYS A 52 -5.79 10.06 10.77
C LYS A 52 -6.42 9.15 9.73
N VAL A 53 -6.10 9.32 8.45
CA VAL A 53 -6.65 8.50 7.36
C VAL A 53 -5.51 7.77 6.67
N ARG A 54 -5.73 6.49 6.35
CA ARG A 54 -4.82 5.69 5.53
C ARG A 54 -5.62 4.87 4.52
N ILE A 55 -5.00 4.62 3.38
CA ILE A 55 -5.51 3.67 2.39
C ILE A 55 -5.03 2.28 2.81
N PHE A 56 -5.97 1.36 3.00
CA PHE A 56 -5.69 -0.04 3.29
C PHE A 56 -5.97 -0.89 2.06
N PHE A 57 -4.98 -1.65 1.62
CA PHE A 57 -5.10 -2.56 0.47
C PHE A 57 -5.28 -4.01 0.96
N TYR A 58 -6.27 -4.70 0.41
CA TYR A 58 -6.61 -6.08 0.79
C TYR A 58 -5.94 -7.08 -0.15
N ALA A 59 -4.66 -7.37 0.07
CA ALA A 59 -3.91 -8.34 -0.74
C ALA A 59 -4.34 -9.81 -0.54
N SER A 60 -5.07 -10.10 0.55
CA SER A 60 -5.64 -11.42 0.82
C SER A 60 -7.01 -11.65 0.17
N SER A 61 -7.58 -10.66 -0.51
CA SER A 61 -8.86 -10.81 -1.17
C SER A 61 -8.76 -11.74 -2.38
N LYS A 62 -9.81 -12.52 -2.65
CA LYS A 62 -9.86 -13.39 -3.83
C LYS A 62 -11.25 -13.41 -4.44
N GLY A 63 -11.27 -13.52 -5.77
CA GLY A 63 -12.48 -13.81 -6.52
C GLY A 63 -12.92 -15.26 -6.31
N ARG A 64 -14.11 -15.59 -6.80
CA ARG A 64 -14.57 -16.99 -6.86
C ARG A 64 -13.62 -17.76 -7.79
N ASP A 65 -13.08 -18.87 -7.30
CA ASP A 65 -12.14 -19.75 -8.02
C ASP A 65 -10.80 -19.09 -8.42
N CYS A 66 -10.43 -17.97 -7.76
CA CYS A 66 -9.13 -17.32 -7.93
C CYS A 66 -8.27 -17.46 -6.67
N ILE A 67 -6.96 -17.29 -6.81
CA ILE A 67 -6.03 -17.12 -5.69
C ILE A 67 -5.92 -15.65 -5.30
N SER A 68 -5.62 -15.38 -4.03
CA SER A 68 -5.25 -14.04 -3.56
C SER A 68 -3.82 -13.70 -3.94
N LEU A 69 -3.46 -12.41 -3.88
CA LEU A 69 -2.08 -11.98 -4.11
C LEU A 69 -1.13 -12.66 -3.09
N ASN A 70 -1.53 -12.73 -1.83
CA ASN A 70 -0.73 -13.38 -0.78
C ASN A 70 -0.47 -14.87 -1.04
N GLU A 71 -1.47 -15.58 -1.59
CA GLU A 71 -1.32 -17.01 -1.94
C GLU A 71 -0.41 -17.20 -3.17
N GLY A 72 -0.34 -16.22 -4.07
CA GLY A 72 0.51 -16.25 -5.26
C GLY A 72 1.96 -15.80 -5.03
N LEU A 73 2.24 -15.11 -3.91
CA LEU A 73 3.57 -14.61 -3.57
C LEU A 73 4.45 -15.71 -2.96
N TYR A 74 5.69 -15.79 -3.43
CA TYR A 74 6.71 -16.60 -2.77
C TYR A 74 7.31 -15.83 -1.60
N ALA A 75 7.09 -16.30 -0.37
CA ALA A 75 7.52 -15.62 0.85
C ALA A 75 9.06 -15.47 0.99
N GLY A 76 9.83 -16.33 0.32
CA GLY A 76 11.27 -16.37 0.46
C GLY A 76 11.75 -16.80 1.86
N PRO A 77 13.08 -16.85 2.07
CA PRO A 77 13.64 -17.12 3.38
C PRO A 77 13.48 -15.91 4.33
N PRO A 78 13.40 -16.12 5.65
CA PRO A 78 13.29 -15.04 6.61
C PRO A 78 14.57 -14.19 6.62
N LEU A 79 14.48 -12.94 6.16
CA LEU A 79 15.61 -12.00 6.15
C LEU A 79 15.74 -11.19 7.46
N ASN A 80 14.72 -11.21 8.31
CA ASN A 80 14.73 -10.48 9.57
C ASN A 80 15.69 -11.16 10.57
N PRO A 81 16.63 -10.41 11.17
CA PRO A 81 17.48 -10.96 12.22
C PRO A 81 16.63 -11.37 13.43
N ARG A 82 17.11 -12.35 14.21
CA ARG A 82 16.42 -12.73 15.44
C ARG A 82 16.41 -11.54 16.39
N ILE A 83 15.24 -11.24 16.94
CA ILE A 83 15.07 -10.09 17.83
C ILE A 83 16.02 -10.12 19.04
N ILE A 84 16.32 -11.32 19.55
CA ILE A 84 17.27 -11.52 20.66
C ILE A 84 18.67 -11.07 20.24
N ASP A 85 19.13 -11.44 19.04
CA ASP A 85 20.45 -11.04 18.55
C ASP A 85 20.56 -9.52 18.39
N VAL A 86 19.49 -8.88 17.92
CA VAL A 86 19.41 -7.41 17.81
C VAL A 86 19.48 -6.75 19.18
N ILE A 87 18.71 -7.24 20.16
CA ILE A 87 18.69 -6.68 21.53
C ILE A 87 20.04 -6.87 22.23
N LEU A 88 20.69 -8.04 22.07
CA LEU A 88 22.00 -8.30 22.68
C LEU A 88 23.07 -7.34 22.13
N ARG A 89 23.13 -7.17 20.80
CA ARG A 89 24.05 -6.20 20.16
C ARG A 89 23.76 -4.77 20.58
N PHE A 90 22.48 -4.42 20.73
CA PHE A 90 22.08 -3.08 21.19
C PHE A 90 22.60 -2.75 22.59
N ARG A 91 22.88 -3.77 23.43
CA ARG A 91 23.41 -3.61 24.80
C ARG A 91 24.93 -3.68 24.88
N GLU A 92 25.62 -3.93 23.77
CA GLU A 92 27.08 -4.10 23.75
C GLU A 92 27.83 -2.80 24.05
N TYR A 93 27.23 -1.65 23.73
CA TYR A 93 27.81 -0.33 23.92
C TYR A 93 27.03 0.48 24.95
N GLU A 94 27.72 1.40 25.63
CA GLU A 94 27.14 2.30 26.65
C GLU A 94 26.08 3.25 26.06
N HIS A 95 26.23 3.61 24.79
CA HIS A 95 25.34 4.52 24.10
C HIS A 95 24.77 3.87 22.85
N ALA A 96 23.46 4.05 22.64
CA ALA A 96 22.77 3.52 21.49
C ALA A 96 21.83 4.56 20.88
N PHE A 97 21.78 4.60 19.55
CA PHE A 97 20.95 5.53 18.80
C PHE A 97 19.78 4.79 18.17
N CYS A 98 18.57 5.32 18.39
CA CYS A 98 17.35 4.81 17.79
C CYS A 98 16.67 5.90 16.98
N ARG A 99 16.29 5.57 15.74
CA ARG A 99 15.47 6.46 14.90
C ARG A 99 14.48 5.64 14.08
N GLY A 100 13.22 6.05 14.09
CA GLY A 100 12.22 5.50 13.19
C GLY A 100 12.39 6.04 11.77
N ILE A 101 12.27 5.17 10.78
CA ILE A 101 12.18 5.57 9.36
C ILE A 101 10.69 5.71 9.03
N GLN A 102 10.27 6.93 8.71
CA GLN A 102 8.92 7.20 8.23
C GLN A 102 8.76 6.60 6.83
N GLY A 103 7.73 5.78 6.62
CA GLY A 103 7.42 5.24 5.29
C GLY A 103 8.47 4.28 4.74
N ALA A 104 9.12 3.45 5.57
CA ALA A 104 10.20 2.56 5.14
C ALA A 104 9.85 1.65 3.95
N PHE A 105 8.62 1.16 3.82
CA PHE A 105 8.22 0.35 2.65
C PHE A 105 8.15 1.17 1.35
N LEU A 106 7.83 2.46 1.46
CA LEU A 106 7.69 3.35 0.31
C LEU A 106 9.05 3.73 -0.30
N THR A 107 10.16 3.42 0.38
CA THR A 107 11.51 3.59 -0.20
C THR A 107 11.90 2.42 -1.10
N ILE A 108 11.18 1.29 -1.04
CA ILE A 108 11.48 0.09 -1.81
C ILE A 108 10.69 0.13 -3.13
N GLY A 109 11.42 0.11 -4.24
CA GLY A 109 10.86 0.06 -5.59
C GLY A 109 10.33 -1.32 -5.98
N ILE A 110 9.20 -1.35 -6.68
CA ILE A 110 8.68 -2.58 -7.31
C ILE A 110 9.22 -2.65 -8.75
N ALA A 111 9.73 -3.82 -9.12
CA ALA A 111 10.17 -4.09 -10.48
C ALA A 111 9.01 -3.92 -11.45
N GLU A 112 9.25 -3.29 -12.61
CA GLU A 112 8.20 -2.88 -13.54
C GLU A 112 7.26 -4.03 -13.96
N LYS A 113 7.83 -5.21 -14.20
CA LYS A 113 7.12 -6.45 -14.54
C LYS A 113 6.13 -6.95 -13.47
N ASP A 114 6.31 -6.53 -12.21
CA ASP A 114 5.53 -7.01 -11.07
C ASP A 114 4.48 -5.98 -10.60
N ARG A 115 4.54 -4.74 -11.11
CA ARG A 115 3.63 -3.65 -10.69
C ARG A 115 2.17 -3.92 -11.02
N ASP A 116 1.92 -4.74 -12.02
CA ASP A 116 0.57 -5.04 -12.50
C ASP A 116 -0.19 -6.01 -11.60
N TYR A 117 0.49 -6.63 -10.63
CA TYR A 117 -0.13 -7.37 -9.52
C TYR A 117 -0.56 -6.46 -8.36
N LEU A 118 -0.23 -5.17 -8.42
CA LEU A 118 -0.53 -4.18 -7.38
C LEU A 118 -1.38 -3.04 -7.94
N ARG A 119 -2.35 -3.39 -8.81
CA ARG A 119 -3.30 -2.44 -9.39
C ARG A 119 -4.46 -2.17 -8.43
N PHE A 120 -5.09 -1.01 -8.58
CA PHE A 120 -6.32 -0.67 -7.89
C PHE A 120 -7.16 0.33 -8.69
N PHE A 121 -8.47 0.32 -8.46
CA PHE A 121 -9.39 1.27 -9.09
C PHE A 121 -9.47 2.58 -8.31
N TRP A 122 -9.35 3.72 -8.98
CA TRP A 122 -9.47 5.04 -8.39
C TRP A 122 -10.62 5.82 -9.03
N LEU A 123 -11.50 6.39 -8.21
CA LEU A 123 -12.63 7.21 -8.68
C LEU A 123 -12.37 8.66 -8.28
N PRO A 124 -11.92 9.53 -9.20
CA PRO A 124 -11.56 10.91 -8.88
C PRO A 124 -12.76 11.86 -8.73
N ASN A 125 -13.92 11.49 -9.29
CA ASN A 125 -15.14 12.30 -9.33
C ASN A 125 -16.29 11.56 -8.65
N ASP A 126 -16.93 12.21 -7.68
CA ASP A 126 -18.15 11.70 -7.07
C ASP A 126 -19.29 11.71 -8.10
N GLY A 127 -19.89 10.54 -8.34
CA GLY A 127 -21.14 10.43 -9.09
C GLY A 127 -21.05 9.90 -10.52
N ASP A 128 -19.85 9.71 -11.09
CA ASP A 128 -19.71 9.06 -12.39
C ASP A 128 -18.82 7.82 -12.32
N ALA A 129 -19.47 6.66 -12.10
CA ALA A 129 -18.82 5.36 -12.05
C ALA A 129 -18.10 4.97 -13.36
N LYS A 130 -18.37 5.68 -14.47
CA LYS A 130 -17.68 5.44 -15.75
C LYS A 130 -16.35 6.20 -15.87
N SER A 131 -16.05 7.11 -14.94
CA SER A 131 -14.82 7.93 -14.95
C SER A 131 -13.69 7.36 -14.09
N TYR A 132 -13.70 6.04 -13.84
CA TYR A 132 -12.66 5.41 -13.03
C TYR A 132 -11.31 5.39 -13.74
N LYS A 133 -10.23 5.43 -12.95
CA LYS A 133 -8.86 5.25 -13.38
C LYS A 133 -8.29 3.97 -12.82
N ILE A 134 -7.43 3.30 -13.58
CA ILE A 134 -6.65 2.17 -13.09
C ILE A 134 -5.30 2.71 -12.66
N MET A 135 -4.98 2.54 -11.38
CA MET A 135 -3.71 2.95 -10.81
C MET A 135 -2.89 1.70 -10.46
N ARG A 136 -1.56 1.82 -10.41
CA ARG A 136 -0.66 0.77 -9.94
C ARG A 136 0.43 1.31 -9.02
N MET A 137 0.90 0.46 -8.11
CA MET A 137 1.93 0.83 -7.15
C MET A 137 3.34 0.73 -7.76
N ASN A 138 4.14 1.78 -7.56
CA ASN A 138 5.57 1.83 -7.90
C ASN A 138 6.48 1.48 -6.71
N ARG A 139 5.91 1.50 -5.50
CA ARG A 139 6.57 1.20 -4.23
C ARG A 139 5.74 0.21 -3.42
N ILE A 140 6.38 -0.54 -2.53
CA ILE A 140 5.70 -1.56 -1.73
C ILE A 140 4.59 -0.91 -0.88
N PRO A 141 3.30 -1.25 -1.13
CA PRO A 141 2.23 -0.79 -0.27
C PRO A 141 2.34 -1.45 1.10
N PHE A 142 1.85 -0.76 2.12
CA PHE A 142 1.68 -1.37 3.43
C PHE A 142 0.68 -2.55 3.30
N TRP A 143 0.91 -3.63 4.04
CA TRP A 143 0.01 -4.82 4.16
C TRP A 143 0.06 -5.86 3.04
N VAL A 144 1.12 -5.87 2.23
CA VAL A 144 1.52 -7.05 1.41
C VAL A 144 2.56 -7.84 2.22
N PRO A 145 2.42 -9.17 2.37
CA PRO A 145 3.28 -10.01 3.20
C PRO A 145 4.70 -10.16 2.64
#